data_AF-A0A484N2K3-F1
#
_entry.id   AF-A0A484N2K3-F1
#
_cell.length_a   1.000
_cell.length_b   1.000
_cell.length_c   1.000
_cell.angle_alpha   90.00
_cell.angle_beta   90.00
_cell.angle_gamma   90.00
#
_symmetry.space_group_name_H-M   'P 1'
#
loop_
_entity.id
_entity.type
_entity.pdbx_description
1 polymer ?
#
loop_
_entity_poly.entity_id
_entity_poly.type
_entity_poly.pdbx_seq_one_letter_code
_entity_poly.pdbx_strand_id
1 'polypeptide(L)'
;MGGGENNREWEFHMRSIASGARDSNAAVDLSLLNSVKRLCELCKNEKSEESIARIYPHLNRIFQRAVASISQSQTSCGLLLLAIVQFFLDFGDAVLHDADPSLRTFFRSCLSREFADPAVAEATLYFLEKNKRKLSSAFPALLPQFFPLLLKLLAWNGEKLESIFLRVFPGLISIGSFLSLFPPLLDLPILAVALEKVEKSSGPLVGNSIASIQKSTAPEMLLALMDEAYTGSTVGDAGTDVESVDNTIALSDPLFLELLKDENDGLAERNWTSPAMTATLQAVTNAPQSDRLKQALRIAPRLLDVYFTTAIHDVNDALLCSLIPILMVRYSMLFPDKIFSYEVQKRILEFMLAAFHRSPNFVALLKKPITDRLGEAYNSLAKVSRLMTVPYEIQ
;
A
#
# COMPACT_ATOMS: atom_id res chain seq x y z
N MET A 1 6.61 -24.40 42.81
CA MET A 1 5.76 -23.29 43.29
C MET A 1 5.16 -22.42 42.17
N GLY A 2 5.47 -22.62 40.87
CA GLY A 2 4.98 -21.74 39.79
C GLY A 2 3.59 -22.01 39.18
N GLY A 3 2.94 -23.16 39.48
CA GLY A 3 1.65 -23.50 38.84
C GLY A 3 0.43 -22.71 39.34
N GLY A 4 0.49 -22.14 40.55
CA GLY A 4 -0.64 -21.41 41.15
C GLY A 4 -0.80 -19.97 40.64
N GLU A 5 0.30 -19.30 40.28
CA GLU A 5 0.27 -17.95 39.72
C GLU A 5 -0.19 -17.95 38.26
N ASN A 6 0.34 -18.85 37.42
CA ASN A 6 -0.09 -18.98 36.02
C ASN A 6 -1.59 -19.25 35.90
N ASN A 7 -2.16 -20.09 36.78
CA ASN A 7 -3.60 -20.38 36.74
C ASN A 7 -4.46 -19.17 37.15
N ARG A 8 -4.00 -18.33 38.09
CA ARG A 8 -4.69 -17.09 38.46
C ARG A 8 -4.62 -16.05 37.35
N GLU A 9 -3.46 -15.91 36.72
CA GLU A 9 -3.23 -15.03 35.57
C GLU A 9 -4.10 -15.45 34.37
N TRP A 10 -4.16 -16.75 34.09
CA TRP A 10 -5.03 -17.33 33.08
C TRP A 10 -6.50 -16.98 33.31
N GLU A 11 -7.04 -17.25 34.50
CA GLU A 11 -8.45 -16.97 34.82
C GLU A 11 -8.77 -15.46 34.84
N PHE A 12 -7.79 -14.59 35.11
CA PHE A 12 -7.94 -13.16 34.98
C PHE A 12 -8.13 -12.75 33.51
N HIS A 13 -7.20 -13.15 32.63
CA HIS A 13 -7.28 -12.80 31.22
C HIS A 13 -8.46 -13.48 30.51
N MET A 14 -8.81 -14.71 30.89
CA MET A 14 -10.00 -15.41 30.39
C MET A 14 -11.28 -14.63 30.71
N ARG A 15 -11.41 -14.08 31.92
CA ARG A 15 -12.55 -13.23 32.27
C ARG A 15 -12.57 -11.94 31.45
N SER A 16 -11.42 -11.31 31.23
CA SER A 16 -11.30 -10.09 30.42
C SER A 16 -11.70 -10.31 28.95
N ILE A 17 -11.24 -11.40 28.32
CA ILE A 17 -11.68 -11.72 26.95
C ILE A 17 -13.14 -12.17 26.91
N ALA A 18 -13.66 -12.81 27.95
CA ALA A 18 -15.07 -13.21 28.00
C ALA A 18 -16.02 -12.01 28.13
N SER A 19 -15.63 -10.97 28.89
CA SER A 19 -16.39 -9.70 28.97
C SER A 19 -16.28 -8.90 27.69
N GLY A 20 -15.07 -8.75 27.13
CA GLY A 20 -14.88 -8.14 25.80
C GLY A 20 -15.61 -8.93 24.70
N ALA A 21 -15.78 -10.24 24.89
CA ALA A 21 -16.61 -11.07 24.04
C ALA A 21 -18.12 -10.97 24.33
N ARG A 22 -18.61 -10.10 25.22
CA ARG A 22 -20.05 -9.87 25.47
C ARG A 22 -20.47 -8.42 25.24
N ASP A 23 -19.62 -7.45 25.56
CA ASP A 23 -19.98 -6.04 25.55
C ASP A 23 -20.05 -5.48 24.12
N SER A 24 -21.22 -4.92 23.78
CA SER A 24 -21.55 -4.40 22.43
C SER A 24 -20.80 -3.12 22.06
N ASN A 25 -20.33 -2.37 23.08
CA ASN A 25 -19.73 -1.03 22.96
C ASN A 25 -18.35 -0.93 23.63
N ALA A 26 -17.74 -2.05 24.05
CA ALA A 26 -16.41 -1.99 24.63
C ALA A 26 -15.43 -1.57 23.52
N ALA A 27 -14.96 -0.32 23.59
CA ALA A 27 -13.82 0.14 22.81
C ALA A 27 -12.73 -0.93 22.88
N VAL A 28 -12.06 -1.19 21.75
CA VAL A 28 -10.87 -2.04 21.72
C VAL A 28 -9.81 -1.37 22.59
N ASP A 29 -9.83 -1.71 23.87
CA ASP A 29 -9.01 -1.09 24.89
C ASP A 29 -7.68 -1.85 25.02
N LEU A 30 -6.64 -1.14 25.42
CA LEU A 30 -5.29 -1.68 25.60
C LEU A 30 -5.29 -2.89 26.56
N SER A 31 -6.21 -2.89 27.52
CA SER A 31 -6.45 -3.98 28.47
C SER A 31 -6.87 -5.29 27.78
N LEU A 32 -7.74 -5.22 26.76
CA LEU A 32 -8.18 -6.37 25.99
C LEU A 32 -7.05 -6.90 25.11
N LEU A 33 -6.31 -6.01 24.43
CA LEU A 33 -5.13 -6.37 23.64
C LEU A 33 -4.10 -7.11 24.48
N ASN A 34 -3.78 -6.58 25.68
CA ASN A 34 -2.83 -7.20 26.59
C ASN A 34 -3.30 -8.58 27.05
N SER A 35 -4.60 -8.72 27.35
CA SER A 35 -5.17 -10.02 27.73
C SER A 35 -5.10 -11.05 26.61
N VAL A 36 -5.38 -10.66 25.37
CA VAL A 36 -5.24 -11.55 24.21
C VAL A 36 -3.78 -11.96 24.02
N LYS A 37 -2.84 -11.01 24.02
CA LYS A 37 -1.40 -11.30 23.87
C LYS A 37 -0.91 -12.25 24.95
N ARG A 38 -1.29 -12.01 26.21
CA ARG A 38 -0.85 -12.82 27.34
C ARG A 38 -1.38 -14.25 27.29
N LEU A 39 -2.66 -14.43 26.93
CA LEU A 39 -3.23 -15.76 26.72
C LEU A 39 -2.56 -16.51 25.55
N CYS A 40 -2.20 -15.81 24.47
CA CYS A 40 -1.46 -16.41 23.36
C CYS A 40 -0.07 -16.90 23.82
N GLU A 41 0.62 -16.15 24.68
CA GLU A 41 1.91 -16.56 25.26
C GLU A 41 1.75 -17.79 26.19
N LEU A 42 0.74 -17.79 27.05
CA LEU A 42 0.47 -18.91 27.95
C LEU A 42 0.17 -20.20 27.16
N CYS A 43 -0.62 -20.12 26.08
CA CYS A 43 -0.84 -21.27 25.19
C CYS A 43 0.44 -21.81 24.56
N LYS A 44 1.39 -20.93 24.19
CA LYS A 44 2.68 -21.36 23.61
C LYS A 44 3.54 -22.10 24.62
N ASN A 45 3.47 -21.70 25.89
CA ASN A 45 4.27 -22.28 26.95
C ASN A 45 3.71 -23.61 27.46
N GLU A 46 2.40 -23.69 27.65
CA GLU A 46 1.75 -24.88 28.22
C GLU A 46 1.43 -25.97 27.18
N LYS A 47 1.25 -25.59 25.90
CA LYS A 47 0.88 -26.50 24.79
C LYS A 47 -0.31 -27.43 25.09
N SER A 48 -1.25 -27.00 25.92
CA SER A 48 -2.48 -27.75 26.20
C SER A 48 -3.53 -27.46 25.13
N GLU A 49 -3.95 -28.51 24.40
CA GLU A 49 -5.03 -28.41 23.41
C GLU A 49 -6.36 -27.96 24.03
N GLU A 50 -6.62 -28.36 25.28
CA GLU A 50 -7.82 -27.95 26.02
C GLU A 50 -7.83 -26.44 26.29
N SER A 51 -6.68 -25.87 26.67
CA SER A 51 -6.49 -24.43 26.89
C SER A 51 -6.71 -23.64 25.59
N ILE A 52 -6.20 -24.14 24.46
CA ILE A 52 -6.39 -23.55 23.14
C ILE A 52 -7.87 -23.58 22.73
N ALA A 53 -8.53 -24.74 22.87
CA ALA A 53 -9.94 -24.92 22.55
C ALA A 53 -10.86 -24.03 23.40
N ARG A 54 -10.50 -23.76 24.66
CA ARG A 54 -11.25 -22.88 25.57
C ARG A 54 -11.16 -21.41 25.17
N ILE A 55 -10.01 -20.92 24.70
CA ILE A 55 -9.83 -19.52 24.28
C ILE A 55 -10.45 -19.24 22.92
N TYR A 56 -10.31 -20.18 21.96
CA TYR A 56 -10.64 -19.94 20.55
C TYR A 56 -12.03 -19.33 20.31
N PRO A 57 -13.15 -19.82 20.90
CA PRO A 57 -14.47 -19.25 20.65
C PRO A 57 -14.58 -17.77 21.05
N HIS A 58 -13.86 -17.36 22.10
CA HIS A 58 -13.83 -15.98 22.56
C HIS A 58 -13.07 -15.09 21.58
N LEU A 59 -11.89 -15.52 21.12
CA LEU A 59 -11.09 -14.76 20.15
C LEU A 59 -11.79 -14.64 18.81
N ASN A 60 -12.40 -15.72 18.30
CA ASN A 60 -13.18 -15.67 17.06
C ASN A 60 -14.34 -14.67 17.17
N ARG A 61 -15.07 -14.69 18.30
CA ARG A 61 -16.17 -13.75 18.53
C ARG A 61 -15.69 -12.30 18.64
N ILE A 62 -14.55 -12.04 19.31
CA ILE A 62 -13.94 -10.72 19.36
C ILE A 62 -13.51 -10.27 17.97
N PHE A 63 -12.87 -11.15 17.18
CA PHE A 63 -12.44 -10.84 15.81
C PHE A 63 -13.62 -10.41 14.94
N GLN A 64 -14.70 -11.20 14.89
CA GLN A 64 -15.87 -10.88 14.06
C GLN A 64 -16.52 -9.56 14.46
N ARG A 65 -16.59 -9.24 15.76
CA ARG A 65 -17.13 -7.97 16.22
C ARG A 65 -16.23 -6.79 15.89
N ALA A 66 -14.94 -6.92 16.21
CA ALA A 66 -13.97 -5.87 15.93
C ALA A 66 -14.01 -5.52 14.44
N VAL A 67 -14.04 -6.52 13.55
CA VAL A 67 -14.21 -6.36 12.10
C VAL A 67 -15.52 -5.63 11.74
N ALA A 68 -16.66 -6.03 12.31
CA ALA A 68 -17.94 -5.39 12.04
C ALA A 68 -17.99 -3.92 12.50
N SER A 69 -17.28 -3.57 13.57
CA SER A 69 -17.22 -2.21 14.12
C SER A 69 -16.16 -1.31 13.48
N ILE A 70 -15.28 -1.83 12.62
CA ILE A 70 -14.16 -1.07 12.03
C ILE A 70 -14.65 0.26 11.46
N SER A 71 -15.75 0.25 10.69
CA SER A 71 -16.27 1.44 10.01
C SER A 71 -16.88 2.49 10.94
N GLN A 72 -17.25 2.11 12.16
CA GLN A 72 -17.99 2.95 13.12
C GLN A 72 -17.12 3.37 14.31
N SER A 73 -16.04 2.64 14.58
CA SER A 73 -15.14 2.89 15.70
C SER A 73 -14.14 4.00 15.38
N GLN A 74 -13.93 4.89 16.34
CA GLN A 74 -12.88 5.91 16.30
C GLN A 74 -11.54 5.39 16.84
N THR A 75 -11.51 4.16 17.38
CA THR A 75 -10.32 3.53 17.98
C THR A 75 -9.74 2.47 17.04
N SER A 76 -8.41 2.51 16.84
CA SER A 76 -7.66 1.50 16.06
C SER A 76 -7.89 0.10 16.62
N CYS A 77 -8.25 -0.83 15.76
CA CYS A 77 -8.44 -2.24 16.09
C CYS A 77 -7.29 -3.11 15.55
N GLY A 78 -6.37 -2.53 14.77
CA GLY A 78 -5.34 -3.25 14.03
C GLY A 78 -4.44 -4.14 14.90
N LEU A 79 -3.94 -3.62 16.02
CA LEU A 79 -3.07 -4.40 16.90
C LEU A 79 -3.79 -5.58 17.56
N LEU A 80 -5.07 -5.43 17.90
CA LEU A 80 -5.89 -6.50 18.46
C LEU A 80 -6.18 -7.58 17.42
N LEU A 81 -6.66 -7.17 16.24
CA LEU A 81 -6.94 -8.09 15.15
C LEU A 81 -5.69 -8.86 14.74
N LEU A 82 -4.54 -8.20 14.66
CA LEU A 82 -3.27 -8.85 14.34
C LEU A 82 -2.85 -9.87 15.40
N ALA A 83 -3.06 -9.58 16.69
CA ALA A 83 -2.80 -10.53 17.78
C ALA A 83 -3.70 -11.77 17.68
N ILE A 84 -4.98 -11.59 17.33
CA ILE A 84 -5.93 -12.69 17.14
C ILE A 84 -5.57 -13.51 15.89
N VAL A 85 -5.21 -12.86 14.79
CA VAL A 85 -4.77 -13.54 13.57
C VAL A 85 -3.48 -14.33 13.81
N GLN A 86 -2.56 -13.82 14.63
CA GLN A 86 -1.39 -14.60 15.07
C GLN A 86 -1.80 -15.86 15.84
N PHE A 87 -2.80 -15.79 16.72
CA PHE A 87 -3.32 -16.98 17.40
C PHE A 87 -3.89 -18.00 16.40
N PHE A 88 -4.68 -17.55 15.42
CA PHE A 88 -5.22 -18.42 14.37
C PHE A 88 -4.11 -19.06 13.54
N LEU A 89 -3.05 -18.32 13.23
CA LEU A 89 -1.87 -18.89 12.56
C LEU A 89 -1.13 -19.89 13.44
N ASP A 90 -0.97 -19.64 14.73
CA ASP A 90 -0.17 -20.51 15.60
C ASP A 90 -0.91 -21.80 15.95
N PHE A 91 -2.23 -21.75 16.11
CA PHE A 91 -3.03 -22.82 16.71
C PHE A 91 -4.21 -23.29 15.87
N GLY A 92 -4.40 -22.75 14.66
CA GLY A 92 -5.54 -23.08 13.79
C GLY A 92 -5.72 -24.59 13.58
N ASP A 93 -4.62 -25.33 13.41
CA ASP A 93 -4.63 -26.78 13.21
C ASP A 93 -5.23 -27.52 14.43
N ALA A 94 -4.95 -27.06 15.65
CA ALA A 94 -5.45 -27.68 16.88
C ALA A 94 -6.97 -27.48 17.10
N VAL A 95 -7.55 -26.44 16.48
CA VAL A 95 -8.98 -26.10 16.59
C VAL A 95 -9.72 -26.22 15.26
N LEU A 96 -9.09 -26.83 14.26
CA LEU A 96 -9.62 -26.98 12.90
C LEU A 96 -10.11 -25.65 12.28
N HIS A 97 -9.39 -24.55 12.57
CA HIS A 97 -9.68 -23.22 12.03
C HIS A 97 -8.78 -22.92 10.83
N ASP A 98 -9.42 -22.61 9.70
CA ASP A 98 -8.74 -22.04 8.54
C ASP A 98 -8.47 -20.55 8.76
N ALA A 99 -7.19 -20.17 8.80
CA ALA A 99 -6.76 -18.80 9.02
C ALA A 99 -6.84 -17.92 7.76
N ASP A 100 -6.98 -18.49 6.55
CA ASP A 100 -6.97 -17.73 5.29
C ASP A 100 -8.06 -16.64 5.22
N PRO A 101 -9.34 -16.92 5.55
CA PRO A 101 -10.39 -15.90 5.53
C PRO A 101 -10.12 -14.76 6.54
N SER A 102 -9.63 -15.11 7.72
CA SER A 102 -9.30 -14.15 8.79
C SER A 102 -8.12 -13.26 8.39
N LEU A 103 -7.07 -13.82 7.79
CA LEU A 103 -5.95 -13.07 7.21
C LEU A 103 -6.45 -12.08 6.16
N ARG A 104 -7.20 -12.55 5.17
CA ARG A 104 -7.73 -11.71 4.09
C ARG A 104 -8.64 -10.60 4.61
N THR A 105 -9.44 -10.90 5.63
CA THR A 105 -10.32 -9.92 6.28
C THR A 105 -9.51 -8.84 6.99
N PHE A 106 -8.43 -9.20 7.69
CA PHE A 106 -7.52 -8.23 8.30
C PHE A 106 -6.94 -7.27 7.25
N PHE A 107 -6.40 -7.79 6.14
CA PHE A 107 -5.84 -6.96 5.08
C PHE A 107 -6.89 -6.05 4.43
N ARG A 108 -8.04 -6.61 4.05
CA ARG A 108 -9.08 -5.90 3.29
C ARG A 108 -9.85 -4.89 4.12
N SER A 109 -10.15 -5.21 5.38
CA SER A 109 -11.06 -4.39 6.19
C SER A 109 -10.33 -3.50 7.19
N CYS A 110 -9.23 -3.98 7.78
CA CYS A 110 -8.50 -3.25 8.80
C CYS A 110 -7.28 -2.52 8.24
N LEU A 111 -6.31 -3.26 7.68
CA LEU A 111 -5.06 -2.67 7.21
C LEU A 111 -5.29 -1.63 6.10
N SER A 112 -6.26 -1.85 5.23
CA SER A 112 -6.66 -0.87 4.20
C SER A 112 -7.05 0.51 4.73
N ARG A 113 -7.48 0.61 6.01
CA ARG A 113 -7.89 1.85 6.69
C ARG A 113 -6.85 2.33 7.70
N GLU A 114 -6.05 1.41 8.24
CA GLU A 114 -5.08 1.68 9.31
C GLU A 114 -3.62 1.61 8.83
N PHE A 115 -3.35 1.46 7.53
CA PHE A 115 -1.97 1.42 7.00
C PHE A 115 -1.17 2.68 7.35
N ALA A 116 -1.84 3.81 7.57
CA ALA A 116 -1.24 5.07 7.93
C ALA A 116 -0.86 5.18 9.42
N ASP A 117 -1.38 4.29 10.27
CA ASP A 117 -1.01 4.20 11.68
C ASP A 117 0.39 3.55 11.80
N PRO A 118 1.40 4.26 12.33
CA PRO A 118 2.77 3.73 12.39
C PRO A 118 2.89 2.45 13.23
N ALA A 119 2.12 2.32 14.32
CA ALA A 119 2.18 1.16 15.20
C ALA A 119 1.56 -0.06 14.52
N VAL A 120 0.44 0.11 13.81
CA VAL A 120 -0.19 -0.97 13.03
C VAL A 120 0.69 -1.37 11.85
N ALA A 121 1.28 -0.40 11.15
CA ALA A 121 2.18 -0.64 10.03
C ALA A 121 3.42 -1.45 10.45
N GLU A 122 4.08 -1.03 11.52
CA GLU A 122 5.25 -1.73 12.08
C GLU A 122 4.89 -3.15 12.54
N ALA A 123 3.83 -3.28 13.34
CA ALA A 123 3.38 -4.58 13.84
C ALA A 123 3.02 -5.53 12.70
N THR A 124 2.37 -5.04 11.64
CA THR A 124 2.03 -5.82 10.45
C THR A 124 3.27 -6.35 9.75
N LEU A 125 4.29 -5.52 9.53
CA LEU A 125 5.53 -5.97 8.90
C LEU A 125 6.30 -6.96 9.78
N TYR A 126 6.31 -6.77 11.10
CA TYR A 126 6.90 -7.72 12.03
C TYR A 126 6.18 -9.08 12.01
N PHE A 127 4.85 -9.06 11.99
CA PHE A 127 4.04 -10.25 11.82
C PHE A 127 4.34 -10.97 10.50
N LEU A 128 4.44 -10.24 9.39
CA LEU A 128 4.76 -10.83 8.09
C LEU A 128 6.17 -11.41 8.04
N GLU A 129 7.17 -10.69 8.56
CA GLU A 129 8.54 -11.17 8.60
C GLU A 129 8.65 -12.45 9.45
N LYS A 130 8.06 -12.43 10.65
CA LYS A 130 8.09 -13.56 11.59
C LYS A 130 7.44 -14.81 11.01
N ASN A 131 6.31 -14.65 10.32
CA ASN A 131 5.52 -15.77 9.80
C ASN A 131 5.82 -16.09 8.33
N LYS A 132 6.81 -15.44 7.70
CA LYS A 132 7.05 -15.50 6.24
C LYS A 132 7.06 -16.90 5.66
N ARG A 133 7.70 -17.86 6.33
CA ARG A 133 7.79 -19.26 5.85
C ARG A 133 6.41 -19.91 5.81
N LYS A 134 5.63 -19.78 6.90
CA LYS A 134 4.27 -20.34 7.00
C LYS A 134 3.33 -19.65 6.00
N LEU A 135 3.46 -18.33 5.84
CA LEU A 135 2.67 -17.57 4.87
C LEU A 135 2.97 -18.01 3.43
N SER A 136 4.25 -18.15 3.06
CA SER A 136 4.63 -18.61 1.72
C SER A 136 4.19 -20.04 1.43
N SER A 137 4.18 -20.94 2.41
CA SER A 137 3.80 -22.35 2.20
C SER A 137 2.30 -22.58 2.23
N ALA A 138 1.59 -21.97 3.19
CA ALA A 138 0.17 -22.23 3.42
C ALA A 138 -0.75 -21.23 2.72
N PHE A 139 -0.29 -20.00 2.49
CA PHE A 139 -1.10 -18.89 1.94
C PHE A 139 -0.35 -18.15 0.81
N PRO A 140 0.14 -18.86 -0.24
CA PRO A 140 1.04 -18.29 -1.24
C PRO A 140 0.46 -17.10 -2.03
N ALA A 141 -0.86 -16.99 -2.13
CA ALA A 141 -1.54 -15.90 -2.83
C ALA A 141 -1.74 -14.64 -1.98
N LEU A 142 -1.53 -14.70 -0.65
CA LEU A 142 -1.86 -13.60 0.25
C LEU A 142 -1.05 -12.33 -0.04
N LEU A 143 0.29 -12.43 0.03
CA LEU A 143 1.16 -11.29 -0.21
C LEU A 143 1.12 -10.79 -1.66
N PRO A 144 1.13 -11.65 -2.69
CA PRO A 144 0.93 -11.22 -4.07
C PRO A 144 -0.40 -10.54 -4.34
N GLN A 145 -1.46 -10.83 -3.59
CA GLN A 145 -2.73 -10.15 -3.77
C GLN A 145 -2.75 -8.77 -3.13
N PHE A 146 -2.14 -8.63 -1.94
CA PHE A 146 -2.18 -7.39 -1.16
C PHE A 146 -0.91 -6.54 -1.31
N PHE A 147 -0.04 -6.80 -2.31
CA PHE A 147 1.15 -5.97 -2.54
C PHE A 147 0.83 -4.48 -2.67
N PRO A 148 -0.28 -4.02 -3.30
CA PRO A 148 -0.52 -2.59 -3.41
C PRO A 148 -0.72 -1.91 -2.07
N LEU A 149 -1.45 -2.57 -1.16
CA LEU A 149 -1.67 -2.08 0.20
C LEU A 149 -0.35 -2.05 0.99
N LEU A 150 0.51 -3.05 0.80
CA LEU A 150 1.84 -3.08 1.41
C LEU A 150 2.73 -1.95 0.88
N LEU A 151 2.62 -1.60 -0.40
CA LEU A 151 3.33 -0.44 -0.96
C LEU A 151 2.76 0.89 -0.43
N LYS A 152 1.44 1.01 -0.23
CA LYS A 152 0.83 2.18 0.45
C LYS A 152 1.36 2.34 1.88
N LEU A 153 1.41 1.24 2.63
CA LEU A 153 1.98 1.19 3.98
C LEU A 153 3.45 1.66 4.00
N LEU A 154 4.26 1.17 3.06
CA LEU A 154 5.67 1.56 2.94
C LEU A 154 5.84 3.03 2.52
N ALA A 155 5.08 3.50 1.54
CA ALA A 155 5.14 4.88 1.06
C ALA A 155 4.80 5.88 2.18
N TRP A 156 3.89 5.51 3.08
CA TRP A 156 3.48 6.37 4.18
C TRP A 156 4.43 6.35 5.39
N ASN A 157 4.96 5.18 5.74
CA ASN A 157 5.69 4.93 6.99
C ASN A 157 7.17 4.56 6.79
N GLY A 158 7.73 4.82 5.61
CA GLY A 158 8.97 4.21 5.17
C GLY A 158 10.15 4.36 6.13
N GLU A 159 10.23 5.45 6.92
CA GLU A 159 11.47 5.93 7.56
C GLU A 159 12.09 4.86 8.45
N LYS A 160 11.21 4.14 9.14
CA LYS A 160 11.55 3.09 10.10
C LYS A 160 11.40 1.69 9.51
N LEU A 161 10.64 1.54 8.43
CA LEU A 161 10.12 0.25 7.96
C LEU A 161 10.86 -0.34 6.77
N GLU A 162 11.72 0.42 6.09
CA GLU A 162 12.44 -0.03 4.89
C GLU A 162 13.18 -1.37 5.09
N SER A 163 13.95 -1.50 6.17
CA SER A 163 14.79 -2.69 6.43
C SER A 163 13.95 -3.96 6.58
N ILE A 164 12.85 -3.88 7.33
CA ILE A 164 11.95 -5.01 7.52
C ILE A 164 11.12 -5.29 6.26
N PHE A 165 10.69 -4.25 5.55
CA PHE A 165 9.95 -4.41 4.31
C PHE A 165 10.77 -5.13 3.24
N LEU A 166 12.05 -4.80 3.08
CA LEU A 166 12.93 -5.50 2.13
C LEU A 166 13.04 -7.01 2.42
N ARG A 167 12.86 -7.45 3.67
CA ARG A 167 12.87 -8.88 4.05
C ARG A 167 11.55 -9.58 3.78
N VAL A 168 10.44 -8.83 3.71
CA VAL A 168 9.10 -9.32 3.34
C VAL A 168 8.88 -9.25 1.83
N PHE A 169 9.50 -8.28 1.16
CA PHE A 169 9.30 -7.94 -0.25
C PHE A 169 9.37 -9.12 -1.23
N PRO A 170 10.31 -10.08 -1.13
CA PRO A 170 10.34 -11.23 -2.03
C PRO A 170 9.04 -12.04 -2.04
N GLY A 171 8.30 -12.07 -0.92
CA GLY A 171 7.01 -12.75 -0.83
C GLY A 171 5.89 -12.12 -1.66
N LEU A 172 6.07 -10.88 -2.14
CA LEU A 172 5.13 -10.19 -3.01
C LEU A 172 5.31 -10.61 -4.47
N ILE A 173 6.44 -11.23 -4.80
CA ILE A 173 6.80 -11.65 -6.16
C ILE A 173 6.27 -13.06 -6.39
N SER A 174 5.32 -13.20 -7.30
CA SER A 174 4.75 -14.48 -7.74
C SER A 174 4.49 -14.45 -9.24
N ILE A 175 4.21 -15.59 -9.84
CA ILE A 175 3.83 -15.69 -11.26
C ILE A 175 2.66 -14.74 -11.60
N GLY A 176 1.68 -14.61 -10.70
CA GLY A 176 0.49 -13.77 -10.91
C GLY A 176 0.70 -12.27 -10.64
N SER A 177 1.67 -11.91 -9.79
CA SER A 177 1.96 -10.51 -9.42
C SER A 177 3.18 -9.93 -10.12
N PHE A 178 4.01 -10.76 -10.77
CA PHE A 178 5.33 -10.34 -11.26
C PHE A 178 5.26 -9.11 -12.18
N LEU A 179 4.45 -9.16 -13.23
CA LEU A 179 4.35 -8.07 -14.21
C LEU A 179 3.63 -6.85 -13.63
N SER A 180 2.58 -7.06 -12.82
CA SER A 180 1.78 -6.00 -12.24
C SER A 180 2.47 -5.28 -11.07
N LEU A 181 3.42 -5.95 -10.40
CA LEU A 181 4.19 -5.35 -9.31
C LEU A 181 5.21 -4.32 -9.82
N PHE A 182 5.75 -4.48 -11.03
CA PHE A 182 6.82 -3.62 -11.52
C PHE A 182 6.47 -2.12 -11.58
N PRO A 183 5.37 -1.68 -12.23
CA PRO A 183 5.05 -0.26 -12.32
C PRO A 183 4.87 0.41 -10.94
N PRO A 184 4.13 -0.16 -9.97
CA PRO A 184 4.05 0.36 -8.61
C PRO A 184 5.39 0.55 -7.88
N LEU A 185 6.43 -0.23 -8.16
CA LEU A 185 7.75 -0.02 -7.57
C LEU A 185 8.41 1.25 -8.09
N LEU A 186 8.31 1.49 -9.41
CA LEU A 186 8.77 2.74 -10.02
C LEU A 186 7.97 3.94 -9.53
N ASP A 187 6.69 3.72 -9.27
CA ASP A 187 5.70 4.75 -8.98
C ASP A 187 5.59 5.06 -7.49
N LEU A 188 6.43 4.44 -6.64
CA LEU A 188 6.42 4.66 -5.20
C LEU A 188 6.54 6.15 -4.82
N PRO A 189 7.38 6.98 -5.47
CA PRO A 189 7.40 8.43 -5.22
C PRO A 189 6.07 9.11 -5.53
N ILE A 190 5.38 8.69 -6.60
CA ILE A 190 4.05 9.22 -6.93
C ILE A 190 3.03 8.79 -5.89
N LEU A 191 3.10 7.52 -5.45
CA LEU A 191 2.20 7.02 -4.40
C LEU A 191 2.35 7.83 -3.11
N ALA A 192 3.56 8.16 -2.70
CA ALA A 192 3.81 9.02 -1.54
C ALA A 192 3.16 10.41 -1.73
N VAL A 193 3.38 11.05 -2.88
CA VAL A 193 2.78 12.36 -3.21
C VAL A 193 1.25 12.29 -3.24
N ALA A 194 0.68 11.22 -3.80
CA ALA A 194 -0.75 10.98 -3.87
C ALA A 194 -1.37 10.94 -2.48
N LEU A 195 -0.78 10.15 -1.59
CA LEU A 195 -1.26 9.99 -0.23
C LEU A 195 -1.16 11.31 0.54
N GLU A 196 -0.07 12.07 0.39
CA GLU A 196 0.07 13.38 1.04
C GLU A 196 -0.96 14.40 0.55
N LYS A 197 -1.28 14.38 -0.74
CA LYS A 197 -2.33 15.24 -1.30
C LYS A 197 -3.69 14.89 -0.69
N VAL A 198 -4.02 13.61 -0.57
CA VAL A 198 -5.28 13.18 0.05
C VAL A 198 -5.34 13.55 1.53
N GLU A 199 -4.24 13.42 2.27
CA GLU A 199 -4.20 13.86 3.67
C GLU A 199 -4.48 15.37 3.80
N LYS A 200 -3.89 16.17 2.90
CA LYS A 200 -4.10 17.63 2.88
C LYS A 200 -5.53 18.03 2.50
N SER A 201 -6.17 17.30 1.58
CA SER A 201 -7.53 17.63 1.12
C SER A 201 -8.64 17.07 1.99
N SER A 202 -8.40 15.93 2.65
CA SER A 202 -9.46 15.12 3.27
C SER A 202 -9.22 14.83 4.75
N GLY A 203 -8.15 15.36 5.33
CA GLY A 203 -7.77 15.14 6.71
C GLY A 203 -6.99 13.84 6.94
N PRO A 204 -6.79 13.42 8.20
CA PRO A 204 -5.94 12.28 8.53
C PRO A 204 -6.33 10.99 7.79
N LEU A 205 -5.35 10.27 7.24
CA LEU A 205 -5.59 8.99 6.56
C LEU A 205 -5.88 7.83 7.53
N VAL A 206 -5.55 7.99 8.82
CA VAL A 206 -5.78 6.95 9.84
C VAL A 206 -7.27 6.77 10.08
N GLY A 207 -7.77 5.55 9.90
CA GLY A 207 -9.16 5.19 10.17
C GLY A 207 -10.13 5.56 9.04
N ASN A 208 -9.69 6.30 8.02
CA ASN A 208 -10.51 6.65 6.86
C ASN A 208 -10.27 5.66 5.73
N SER A 209 -11.34 5.10 5.16
CA SER A 209 -11.21 4.33 3.92
C SER A 209 -11.01 5.32 2.77
N ILE A 210 -9.98 5.12 1.95
CA ILE A 210 -9.79 5.97 0.76
C ILE A 210 -11.02 5.88 -0.16
N ALA A 211 -11.71 4.74 -0.18
CA ALA A 211 -12.97 4.58 -0.91
C ALA A 211 -14.12 5.42 -0.35
N SER A 212 -14.17 5.69 0.96
CA SER A 212 -15.18 6.60 1.54
C SER A 212 -14.87 8.06 1.25
N ILE A 213 -13.58 8.44 1.23
CA ILE A 213 -13.13 9.78 0.81
C ILE A 213 -13.54 10.07 -0.63
N GLN A 214 -13.47 9.08 -1.52
CA GLN A 214 -13.89 9.20 -2.92
C GLN A 214 -15.41 9.36 -3.09
N LYS A 215 -16.22 8.92 -2.13
CA LYS A 215 -17.68 8.86 -2.25
C LYS A 215 -18.39 10.08 -1.67
N SER A 216 -17.75 10.87 -0.80
CA SER A 216 -18.41 11.90 0.00
C SER A 216 -18.59 13.25 -0.71
N THR A 217 -17.82 13.60 -1.73
CA THR A 217 -17.87 14.97 -2.27
C THR A 217 -19.05 15.26 -3.20
N ALA A 218 -19.55 14.27 -3.96
CA ALA A 218 -20.68 14.47 -4.88
C ALA A 218 -22.06 14.57 -4.21
N PRO A 219 -22.38 13.77 -3.16
CA PRO A 219 -23.70 13.83 -2.51
C PRO A 219 -23.89 15.06 -1.63
N GLU A 220 -22.83 15.54 -0.96
CA GLU A 220 -22.91 16.69 -0.04
C GLU A 220 -23.11 18.01 -0.77
N MET A 221 -22.47 18.21 -1.93
CA MET A 221 -22.65 19.40 -2.76
C MET A 221 -24.05 19.43 -3.40
N LEU A 222 -24.60 18.28 -3.76
CA LEU A 222 -26.00 18.16 -4.21
C LEU A 222 -26.98 18.41 -3.07
N LEU A 223 -26.72 17.92 -1.86
CA LEU A 223 -27.56 18.20 -0.68
C LEU A 223 -27.53 19.69 -0.32
N ALA A 224 -26.37 20.33 -0.36
CA ALA A 224 -26.23 21.76 -0.08
C ALA A 224 -26.95 22.63 -1.13
N LEU A 225 -26.84 22.28 -2.42
CA LEU A 225 -27.57 22.96 -3.49
C LEU A 225 -29.09 22.74 -3.40
N MET A 226 -29.52 21.57 -2.93
CA MET A 226 -30.94 21.28 -2.69
C MET A 226 -31.47 22.05 -1.47
N ASP A 227 -30.69 22.16 -0.38
CA ASP A 227 -31.05 22.96 0.80
C ASP A 227 -31.07 24.46 0.48
N GLU A 228 -30.16 24.96 -0.34
CA GLU A 228 -30.15 26.36 -0.79
C GLU A 228 -31.38 26.67 -1.67
N ALA A 229 -31.72 25.77 -2.61
CA ALA A 229 -32.91 25.90 -3.45
C ALA A 229 -34.23 25.74 -2.66
N TYR A 230 -34.22 25.01 -1.54
CA TYR A 230 -35.43 24.72 -0.75
C TYR A 230 -35.65 25.70 0.41
N THR A 231 -34.58 26.21 1.02
CA THR A 231 -34.67 27.15 2.17
C THR A 231 -34.59 28.61 1.77
N GLY A 232 -34.14 28.94 0.55
CA GLY A 232 -34.11 30.30 0.01
C GLY A 232 -33.29 31.28 0.84
N SER A 233 -32.43 30.81 1.74
CA SER A 233 -31.67 31.65 2.64
C SER A 233 -30.42 32.15 1.93
N THR A 234 -30.52 33.28 1.24
CA THR A 234 -29.34 34.04 0.86
C THR A 234 -28.63 34.48 2.14
N VAL A 235 -27.39 34.03 2.33
CA VAL A 235 -26.56 34.59 3.41
C VAL A 235 -26.46 36.09 3.15
N GLY A 236 -27.02 36.85 4.09
CA GLY A 236 -27.16 38.29 4.00
C GLY A 236 -25.82 39.00 3.84
N ASP A 237 -25.83 39.96 2.93
CA ASP A 237 -24.84 41.00 2.73
C ASP A 237 -24.53 41.73 4.05
N ALA A 238 -23.33 41.52 4.58
CA ALA A 238 -22.73 42.31 5.64
C ALA A 238 -21.27 42.60 5.29
N GLY A 239 -21.05 43.68 4.54
CA GLY A 239 -19.97 44.66 4.70
C GLY A 239 -18.54 44.17 4.93
N THR A 240 -17.75 44.25 3.85
CA THR A 240 -16.34 44.73 3.75
C THR A 240 -15.22 44.13 4.61
N ASP A 241 -14.20 43.68 3.86
CA ASP A 241 -12.77 43.59 4.18
C ASP A 241 -12.27 42.40 4.99
N VAL A 242 -12.19 41.24 4.33
CA VAL A 242 -11.09 40.29 4.54
C VAL A 242 -10.60 39.82 3.18
N GLU A 243 -9.32 40.07 2.91
CA GLU A 243 -8.60 39.68 1.70
C GLU A 243 -8.95 38.25 1.27
N SER A 244 -9.54 38.12 0.08
CA SER A 244 -9.78 36.85 -0.58
C SER A 244 -8.45 36.26 -1.01
N VAL A 245 -7.79 35.58 -0.08
CA VAL A 245 -6.76 34.60 -0.44
C VAL A 245 -7.49 33.50 -1.19
N ASP A 246 -7.18 33.44 -2.47
CA ASP A 246 -7.58 32.45 -3.46
C ASP A 246 -7.30 31.02 -2.96
N ASN A 247 -8.18 30.53 -2.10
CA ASN A 247 -8.18 29.16 -1.61
C ASN A 247 -9.18 28.32 -2.42
N THR A 248 -9.14 28.49 -3.74
CA THR A 248 -9.62 27.47 -4.68
C THR A 248 -8.59 26.32 -4.70
N ILE A 249 -8.34 25.71 -3.52
CA ILE A 249 -7.43 24.56 -3.39
C ILE A 249 -8.14 23.36 -3.99
N ALA A 250 -7.85 23.17 -5.28
CA ALA A 250 -7.99 21.98 -6.09
C ALA A 250 -8.73 20.82 -5.43
N LEU A 251 -10.02 20.72 -5.75
CA LEU A 251 -10.79 19.48 -5.81
C LEU A 251 -9.86 18.34 -6.21
N SER A 252 -9.73 17.34 -5.33
CA SER A 252 -8.84 16.18 -5.45
C SER A 252 -8.69 15.71 -6.90
N ASP A 253 -7.50 15.90 -7.46
CA ASP A 253 -7.20 15.56 -8.85
C ASP A 253 -7.59 14.09 -9.13
N PRO A 254 -8.56 13.83 -10.02
CA PRO A 254 -9.13 12.51 -10.28
C PRO A 254 -8.06 11.44 -10.57
N LEU A 255 -6.91 11.85 -11.09
CA LEU A 255 -5.78 10.99 -11.40
C LEU A 255 -5.12 10.38 -10.15
N PHE A 256 -5.03 11.12 -9.04
CA PHE A 256 -4.48 10.59 -7.79
C PHE A 256 -5.49 9.71 -7.05
N LEU A 257 -6.78 10.00 -7.18
CA LEU A 257 -7.81 9.12 -6.63
C LEU A 257 -7.83 7.77 -7.35
N GLU A 258 -7.61 7.74 -8.67
CA GLU A 258 -7.45 6.50 -9.43
C GLU A 258 -6.24 5.67 -8.94
N LEU A 259 -5.10 6.33 -8.67
CA LEU A 259 -3.90 5.71 -8.09
C LEU A 259 -4.14 5.09 -6.71
N LEU A 260 -5.15 5.57 -5.99
CA LEU A 260 -5.42 5.21 -4.60
C LEU A 260 -6.63 4.29 -4.41
N LYS A 261 -7.34 3.93 -5.51
CA LYS A 261 -8.43 2.94 -5.46
C LYS A 261 -7.97 1.65 -4.78
N ASP A 262 -8.93 0.93 -4.22
CA ASP A 262 -8.66 -0.37 -3.61
C ASP A 262 -8.39 -1.37 -4.74
N GLU A 263 -7.12 -1.59 -5.04
CA GLU A 263 -6.61 -2.33 -6.22
C GLU A 263 -6.78 -3.86 -6.09
N ASN A 264 -7.67 -4.33 -5.20
CA ASN A 264 -7.98 -5.75 -5.02
C ASN A 264 -8.64 -6.40 -6.25
N ASP A 265 -9.13 -5.60 -7.21
CA ASP A 265 -9.77 -6.03 -8.47
C ASP A 265 -8.92 -5.77 -9.73
N GLY A 266 -7.65 -5.37 -9.56
CA GLY A 266 -6.70 -5.12 -10.66
C GLY A 266 -6.23 -3.66 -10.73
N LEU A 267 -4.97 -3.48 -11.13
CA LEU A 267 -4.38 -2.15 -11.35
C LEU A 267 -4.95 -1.55 -12.64
N ALA A 268 -5.59 -0.38 -12.55
CA ALA A 268 -5.92 0.40 -13.75
C ALA A 268 -4.64 0.87 -14.45
N GLU A 269 -4.65 0.88 -15.78
CA GLU A 269 -3.51 1.32 -16.59
C GLU A 269 -3.27 2.82 -16.35
N ARG A 270 -2.13 3.16 -15.77
CA ARG A 270 -1.83 4.53 -15.32
C ARG A 270 -1.48 5.41 -16.52
N ASN A 271 -2.25 6.47 -16.77
CA ASN A 271 -2.03 7.41 -17.88
C ASN A 271 -0.94 8.44 -17.57
N TRP A 272 0.32 7.98 -17.60
CA TRP A 272 1.54 8.78 -17.36
C TRP A 272 1.73 9.96 -18.32
N THR A 273 1.10 9.91 -19.49
CA THR A 273 1.29 10.88 -20.58
C THR A 273 0.34 12.08 -20.51
N SER A 274 -0.48 12.20 -19.44
CA SER A 274 -1.38 13.35 -19.35
C SER A 274 -0.59 14.63 -19.03
N PRO A 275 -0.90 15.75 -19.72
CA PRO A 275 -0.28 17.05 -19.42
C PRO A 275 -0.50 17.48 -17.96
N ALA A 276 -1.65 17.12 -17.38
CA ALA A 276 -2.00 17.40 -15.99
C ALA A 276 -1.07 16.68 -14.98
N MET A 277 -0.79 15.39 -15.23
CA MET A 277 0.15 14.63 -14.40
C MET A 277 1.57 15.22 -14.50
N THR A 278 2.01 15.55 -15.72
CA THR A 278 3.34 16.14 -15.94
C THR A 278 3.50 17.48 -15.21
N ALA A 279 2.53 18.38 -15.35
CA ALA A 279 2.54 19.67 -14.67
C ALA A 279 2.55 19.51 -13.13
N THR A 280 1.77 18.54 -12.62
CA THR A 280 1.72 18.26 -11.19
C THR A 280 3.05 17.74 -10.64
N LEU A 281 3.67 16.78 -11.33
CA LEU A 281 4.96 16.24 -10.90
C LEU A 281 6.06 17.29 -10.98
N GLN A 282 6.00 18.16 -11.99
CA GLN A 282 6.94 19.28 -12.10
C GLN A 282 6.75 20.29 -10.95
N ALA A 283 5.52 20.61 -10.58
CA ALA A 283 5.23 21.48 -9.43
C ALA A 283 5.75 20.87 -8.11
N VAL A 284 5.55 19.57 -7.90
CA VAL A 284 6.05 18.85 -6.72
C VAL A 284 7.57 18.85 -6.67
N THR A 285 8.24 18.71 -7.81
CA THR A 285 9.70 18.70 -7.90
C THR A 285 10.31 20.07 -7.60
N ASN A 286 9.61 21.15 -7.98
CA ASN A 286 10.06 22.52 -7.73
C ASN A 286 9.80 22.99 -6.30
N ALA A 287 8.95 22.29 -5.55
CA ALA A 287 8.66 22.58 -4.14
C ALA A 287 9.65 21.87 -3.19
N PRO A 288 9.77 22.33 -1.93
CA PRO A 288 10.51 21.59 -0.91
C PRO A 288 9.95 20.17 -0.77
N GLN A 289 10.80 19.17 -1.04
CA GLN A 289 10.41 17.76 -0.95
C GLN A 289 10.14 17.37 0.51
N SER A 290 9.02 16.68 0.74
CA SER A 290 8.72 16.07 2.02
C SER A 290 9.69 14.94 2.34
N ASP A 291 9.83 14.59 3.62
CA ASP A 291 10.70 13.49 4.03
C ASP A 291 10.21 12.13 3.51
N ARG A 292 8.87 11.94 3.40
CA ARG A 292 8.28 10.76 2.78
C ARG A 292 8.63 10.66 1.29
N LEU A 293 8.58 11.76 0.53
CA LEU A 293 8.98 11.76 -0.87
C LEU A 293 10.47 11.44 -1.04
N LYS A 294 11.35 12.13 -0.29
CA LYS A 294 12.80 11.85 -0.31
C LYS A 294 13.08 10.38 -0.04
N GLN A 295 12.34 9.80 0.89
CA GLN A 295 12.47 8.41 1.20
C GLN A 295 11.94 7.49 0.11
N ALA A 296 10.77 7.75 -0.45
CA ALA A 296 10.23 6.95 -1.54
C ALA A 296 11.20 6.92 -2.74
N LEU A 297 11.84 8.06 -3.04
CA LEU A 297 12.92 8.17 -4.04
C LEU A 297 14.13 7.29 -3.69
N ARG A 298 14.47 7.14 -2.41
CA ARG A 298 15.57 6.26 -1.95
C ARG A 298 15.21 4.77 -1.95
N ILE A 299 13.99 4.44 -1.53
CA ILE A 299 13.54 3.05 -1.35
C ILE A 299 13.29 2.37 -2.70
N ALA A 300 12.66 3.07 -3.65
CA ALA A 300 12.23 2.47 -4.91
C ALA A 300 13.38 1.78 -5.69
N PRO A 301 14.57 2.39 -5.89
CA PRO A 301 15.69 1.71 -6.53
C PRO A 301 16.13 0.43 -5.80
N ARG A 302 16.07 0.41 -4.46
CA ARG A 302 16.43 -0.78 -3.67
C ARG A 302 15.40 -1.89 -3.79
N LEU A 303 14.11 -1.56 -3.92
CA LEU A 303 13.09 -2.55 -4.23
C LEU A 303 13.29 -3.13 -5.64
N LEU A 304 13.68 -2.30 -6.60
CA LEU A 304 14.03 -2.76 -7.95
C LEU A 304 15.23 -3.71 -7.93
N ASP A 305 16.26 -3.44 -7.10
CA ASP A 305 17.40 -4.34 -6.96
C ASP A 305 16.95 -5.74 -6.53
N VAL A 306 16.08 -5.85 -5.51
CA VAL A 306 15.55 -7.14 -5.06
C VAL A 306 14.63 -7.76 -6.11
N TYR A 307 13.77 -6.97 -6.76
CA TYR A 307 12.85 -7.44 -7.80
C TYR A 307 13.61 -8.02 -9.00
N PHE A 308 14.58 -7.29 -9.54
CA PHE A 308 15.39 -7.72 -10.68
C PHE A 308 16.30 -8.91 -10.35
N THR A 309 16.90 -8.93 -9.16
CA THR A 309 17.70 -10.09 -8.71
C THR A 309 16.83 -11.35 -8.63
N THR A 310 15.65 -11.24 -8.00
CA THR A 310 14.70 -12.35 -7.90
C THR A 310 14.21 -12.78 -9.30
N ALA A 311 13.94 -11.82 -10.19
CA ALA A 311 13.49 -12.08 -11.55
C ALA A 311 14.51 -12.88 -12.36
N ILE A 312 15.78 -12.49 -12.33
CA ILE A 312 16.85 -13.17 -13.08
C ILE A 312 17.08 -14.59 -12.57
N HIS A 313 16.85 -14.88 -11.29
CA HIS A 313 17.07 -16.22 -10.73
C HIS A 313 15.86 -17.14 -10.83
N ASP A 314 14.67 -16.64 -10.49
CA ASP A 314 13.53 -17.50 -10.15
C ASP A 314 12.39 -17.44 -11.18
N VAL A 315 12.37 -16.42 -12.05
CA VAL A 315 11.26 -16.21 -13.00
C VAL A 315 11.53 -16.89 -14.34
N ASN A 316 10.47 -17.46 -14.94
CA ASN A 316 10.55 -18.14 -16.24
C ASN A 316 10.77 -17.17 -17.40
N ASP A 317 11.27 -17.70 -18.51
CA ASP A 317 11.63 -16.91 -19.69
C ASP A 317 10.44 -16.19 -20.34
N ALA A 318 9.24 -16.76 -20.28
CA ALA A 318 8.05 -16.14 -20.87
C ALA A 318 7.67 -14.83 -20.15
N LEU A 319 7.69 -14.84 -18.80
CA LEU A 319 7.43 -13.67 -17.98
C LEU A 319 8.56 -12.64 -18.10
N LEU A 320 9.82 -13.08 -18.10
CA LEU A 320 10.96 -12.18 -18.32
C LEU A 320 10.90 -11.49 -19.68
N CYS A 321 10.60 -12.24 -20.75
CA CYS A 321 10.43 -11.70 -22.08
C CYS A 321 9.28 -10.68 -22.15
N SER A 322 8.19 -10.94 -21.41
CA SER A 322 7.03 -10.04 -21.32
C SER A 322 7.32 -8.75 -20.55
N LEU A 323 8.25 -8.78 -19.60
CA LEU A 323 8.64 -7.61 -18.82
C LEU A 323 9.44 -6.59 -19.64
N ILE A 324 10.29 -7.05 -20.58
CA ILE A 324 11.21 -6.18 -21.32
C ILE A 324 10.51 -5.02 -22.05
N PRO A 325 9.42 -5.22 -22.81
CA PRO A 325 8.68 -4.11 -23.42
C PRO A 325 8.16 -3.09 -22.39
N ILE A 326 7.71 -3.55 -21.22
CA ILE A 326 7.23 -2.69 -20.14
C ILE A 326 8.37 -1.81 -19.62
N LEU A 327 9.57 -2.39 -19.45
CA LEU A 327 10.77 -1.65 -19.06
C LEU A 327 11.14 -0.57 -20.07
N MET A 328 11.09 -0.89 -21.36
CA MET A 328 11.38 0.07 -22.43
C MET A 328 10.41 1.25 -22.43
N VAL A 329 9.11 0.99 -22.18
CA VAL A 329 8.10 2.05 -22.07
C VAL A 329 8.40 2.93 -20.85
N ARG A 330 8.67 2.31 -19.70
CA ARG A 330 8.85 3.03 -18.44
C ARG A 330 10.20 3.75 -18.32
N TYR A 331 11.20 3.38 -19.13
CA TYR A 331 12.53 3.99 -19.12
C TYR A 331 12.51 5.53 -19.25
N SER A 332 11.59 6.07 -20.05
CA SER A 332 11.41 7.51 -20.24
C SER A 332 10.24 8.10 -19.45
N MET A 333 9.49 7.29 -18.69
CA MET A 333 8.32 7.70 -17.92
C MET A 333 8.56 7.47 -16.43
N LEU A 334 9.41 8.30 -15.86
CA LEU A 334 9.85 8.24 -14.46
C LEU A 334 9.45 9.51 -13.70
N PHE A 335 9.48 9.41 -12.37
CA PHE A 335 9.35 10.59 -11.53
C PHE A 335 10.48 11.59 -11.85
N PRO A 336 10.19 12.89 -12.05
CA PRO A 336 11.14 13.87 -12.60
C PRO A 336 12.20 14.35 -11.59
N ASP A 337 12.83 13.43 -10.85
CA ASP A 337 14.02 13.67 -10.04
C ASP A 337 15.26 13.11 -10.75
N LYS A 338 16.32 13.91 -10.85
CA LYS A 338 17.51 13.56 -11.66
C LYS A 338 18.28 12.36 -11.10
N ILE A 339 18.45 12.29 -9.78
CA ILE A 339 19.23 11.23 -9.12
C ILE A 339 18.44 9.93 -9.22
N PHE A 340 17.16 9.98 -8.86
CA PHE A 340 16.25 8.86 -8.97
C PHE A 340 16.17 8.32 -10.40
N SER A 341 15.96 9.20 -11.39
CA SER A 341 15.87 8.80 -12.80
C SER A 341 17.13 8.08 -13.26
N TYR A 342 18.31 8.61 -12.92
CA TYR A 342 19.59 7.97 -13.24
C TYR A 342 19.72 6.58 -12.60
N GLU A 343 19.46 6.46 -11.29
CA GLU A 343 19.56 5.21 -10.54
C GLU A 343 18.61 4.13 -11.08
N VAL A 344 17.38 4.51 -11.44
CA VAL A 344 16.37 3.60 -11.99
C VAL A 344 16.71 3.21 -13.43
N GLN A 345 17.06 4.16 -14.29
CA GLN A 345 17.43 3.89 -15.68
C GLN A 345 18.63 2.94 -15.77
N LYS A 346 19.64 3.16 -14.94
CA LYS A 346 20.80 2.26 -14.84
C LYS A 346 20.37 0.82 -14.54
N ARG A 347 19.54 0.61 -13.51
CA ARG A 347 19.05 -0.73 -13.13
C ARG A 347 18.21 -1.38 -14.23
N ILE A 348 17.34 -0.60 -14.89
CA ILE A 348 16.54 -1.08 -16.01
C ILE A 348 17.46 -1.59 -17.14
N LEU A 349 18.48 -0.82 -17.52
CA LEU A 349 19.44 -1.21 -18.55
C LEU A 349 20.26 -2.44 -18.17
N GLU A 350 20.80 -2.48 -16.95
CA GLU A 350 21.56 -3.62 -16.42
C GLU A 350 20.72 -4.90 -16.39
N PHE A 351 19.46 -4.80 -15.94
CA PHE A 351 18.54 -5.93 -15.95
C PHE A 351 18.19 -6.40 -17.36
N MET A 352 17.86 -5.49 -18.29
CA MET A 352 17.57 -5.87 -19.68
C MET A 352 18.78 -6.56 -20.32
N LEU A 353 19.99 -6.04 -20.10
CA LEU A 353 21.23 -6.66 -20.58
C LEU A 353 21.41 -8.07 -19.98
N ALA A 354 21.21 -8.23 -18.68
CA ALA A 354 21.28 -9.53 -18.01
C ALA A 354 20.24 -10.51 -18.55
N ALA A 355 19.01 -10.05 -18.82
CA ALA A 355 17.95 -10.87 -19.39
C ALA A 355 18.27 -11.33 -20.81
N PHE A 356 18.84 -10.47 -21.66
CA PHE A 356 19.30 -10.85 -23.00
C PHE A 356 20.49 -11.82 -22.96
N HIS A 357 21.41 -11.66 -22.00
CA HIS A 357 22.50 -12.63 -21.82
C HIS A 357 22.00 -13.99 -21.34
N ARG A 358 21.03 -14.01 -20.42
CA ARG A 358 20.41 -15.25 -19.94
C ARG A 358 19.66 -15.96 -21.07
N SER A 359 18.92 -15.22 -21.89
CA SER A 359 18.08 -15.78 -22.97
C SER A 359 18.24 -15.00 -24.28
N PRO A 360 19.29 -15.27 -25.09
CA PRO A 360 19.58 -14.53 -26.32
C PRO A 360 18.44 -14.54 -27.36
N ASN A 361 17.60 -15.58 -27.33
CA ASN A 361 16.43 -15.71 -28.20
C ASN A 361 15.41 -14.56 -28.02
N PHE A 362 15.44 -13.86 -26.88
CA PHE A 362 14.59 -12.68 -26.65
C PHE A 362 14.79 -11.60 -27.71
N VAL A 363 15.99 -11.45 -28.27
CA VAL A 363 16.24 -10.46 -29.33
C VAL A 363 15.36 -10.70 -30.57
N ALA A 364 15.19 -11.97 -30.95
CA ALA A 364 14.32 -12.34 -32.06
C ALA A 364 12.84 -12.13 -31.73
N LEU A 365 12.43 -12.55 -30.53
CA LEU A 365 11.04 -12.42 -30.06
C LEU A 365 10.59 -10.97 -29.88
N LEU A 366 11.50 -10.11 -29.44
CA LEU A 366 11.25 -8.70 -29.14
C LEU A 366 11.69 -7.75 -30.26
N LYS A 367 11.95 -8.28 -31.47
CA LYS A 367 12.42 -7.49 -32.61
C LYS A 367 11.58 -6.23 -32.84
N LYS A 368 10.25 -6.37 -32.89
CA LYS A 368 9.34 -5.24 -33.13
C LYS A 368 9.38 -4.22 -31.99
N PRO A 369 9.17 -4.58 -30.70
CA PRO A 369 9.34 -3.66 -29.58
C PRO A 369 10.68 -2.91 -29.58
N ILE A 370 11.78 -3.61 -29.88
CA ILE A 370 13.13 -3.02 -29.95
C ILE A 370 13.20 -2.00 -31.09
N THR A 371 12.77 -2.36 -32.31
CA THR A 371 12.85 -1.47 -33.47
C THR A 371 11.96 -0.24 -33.32
N ASP A 372 10.76 -0.41 -32.75
CA ASP A 372 9.81 0.68 -32.52
C ASP A 372 10.43 1.71 -31.56
N ARG A 373 11.03 1.25 -30.45
CA ARG A 373 11.67 2.13 -29.45
C ARG A 373 12.92 2.83 -29.97
N LEU A 374 13.75 2.16 -30.76
CA LEU A 374 14.90 2.78 -31.40
C LEU A 374 14.47 3.85 -32.42
N GLY A 375 13.41 3.58 -33.18
CA GLY A 375 12.83 4.53 -34.12
C GLY A 375 12.30 5.79 -33.43
N GLU A 376 11.57 5.65 -32.31
CA GLU A 376 11.10 6.77 -31.49
C GLU A 376 12.25 7.63 -30.96
N ALA A 377 13.30 6.99 -30.42
CA ALA A 377 14.47 7.70 -29.89
C ALA A 377 15.18 8.51 -30.98
N TYR A 378 15.37 7.92 -32.17
CA TYR A 378 16.01 8.58 -33.30
C TYR A 378 15.18 9.78 -33.82
N ASN A 379 13.86 9.62 -33.90
CA ASN A 379 12.95 10.69 -34.28
C ASN A 379 12.93 11.84 -33.26
N SER A 380 13.03 11.53 -31.98
CA SER A 380 13.13 12.53 -30.91
C SER A 380 14.43 13.34 -31.03
N LEU A 381 15.56 12.66 -31.24
CA LEU A 381 16.85 13.32 -31.44
C LEU A 381 16.83 14.23 -32.68
N ALA A 382 16.26 13.73 -33.79
CA ALA A 382 16.11 14.50 -35.03
C ALA A 382 15.21 15.75 -34.86
N LYS A 383 14.16 15.68 -34.03
CA LYS A 383 13.33 16.86 -33.68
C LYS A 383 14.12 17.89 -32.87
N VAL A 384 14.92 17.46 -31.89
CA VAL A 384 15.77 18.35 -31.08
C VAL A 384 16.84 19.02 -31.95
N SER A 385 17.50 18.27 -32.83
CA SER A 385 18.47 18.83 -33.78
C SER A 385 17.83 19.84 -34.73
N ARG A 386 16.60 19.60 -35.21
CA ARG A 386 15.86 20.54 -36.06
C ARG A 386 15.46 21.83 -35.34
N LEU A 387 15.09 21.74 -34.06
CA LEU A 387 14.79 22.90 -33.21
C LEU A 387 16.05 23.74 -32.90
N MET A 388 17.23 23.11 -32.81
CA MET A 388 18.50 23.82 -32.67
C MET A 388 19.02 24.43 -33.99
N THR A 389 18.40 24.10 -35.12
CA THR A 389 18.72 24.65 -36.46
C THR A 389 17.65 25.61 -36.98
N VAL A 390 16.93 26.34 -36.13
CA VAL A 390 16.21 27.54 -36.62
C VAL A 390 17.27 28.54 -37.05
N PRO A 391 17.38 28.89 -38.35
CA PRO A 391 18.42 29.79 -38.83
C PRO A 391 18.12 31.21 -38.34
N TYR A 392 19.18 31.92 -37.99
CA TYR A 392 19.24 33.37 -38.02
C TYR A 392 18.98 33.89 -39.45
N GLU A 393 17.73 33.93 -39.87
CA GLU A 393 17.24 34.76 -40.99
C GLU A 393 15.84 35.20 -40.54
N ILE A 394 15.61 36.48 -40.24
CA ILE A 394 15.36 37.55 -41.22
C ILE A 394 15.79 38.91 -40.64
N GLN A 395 16.31 39.72 -41.55
CA GLN A 395 16.71 41.13 -41.49
C GLN A 395 15.72 42.09 -40.83
#